data_AF-A0A845GF91-F1
#
_entry.id   AF-A0A845GF91-F1
#
_cell.length_a   1.000
_cell.length_b   1.000
_cell.length_c   1.000
_cell.angle_alpha   90.00
_cell.angle_beta   90.00
_cell.angle_gamma   90.00
#
_symmetry.space_group_name_H-M   'P 1'
#
loop_
_entity.id
_entity.type
_entity.pdbx_description
1 polymer ?
#
loop_
_entity_poly.entity_id
_entity_poly.type
_entity_poly.pdbx_seq_one_letter_code
_entity_poly.pdbx_strand_id
1 'polypeptide(L)'
;MNVQRTNALVFNVPAFFADPAFMAWLNNDLPKFTWHPKGDGVAGDYSDVVVSVDASLAGEGADSDMPEHIWRQIVDACREHIGPSANSAPYMVRLTNLEG
;
A
#
# COMPACT_ATOMS: atom_id res chain seq x y z
N MET A 1 -17.62 -12.61 -18.05
CA MET A 1 -16.56 -12.11 -17.16
C MET A 1 -15.56 -11.35 -18.02
N ASN A 2 -15.35 -10.06 -17.77
CA ASN A 2 -14.27 -9.31 -18.41
C ASN A 2 -13.07 -9.31 -17.46
N VAL A 3 -11.91 -9.75 -17.94
CA VAL A 3 -10.70 -9.90 -17.12
C VAL A 3 -9.63 -9.00 -17.69
N GLN A 4 -9.09 -8.12 -16.86
CA GLN A 4 -7.99 -7.22 -17.21
C GLN A 4 -6.74 -7.59 -16.41
N ARG A 5 -5.57 -7.51 -17.05
CA ARG A 5 -4.28 -7.64 -16.38
C ARG A 5 -3.90 -6.31 -15.73
N THR A 6 -3.31 -6.36 -14.54
CA THR A 6 -2.67 -5.23 -13.88
C THR A 6 -1.31 -5.64 -13.32
N ASN A 7 -0.44 -4.67 -13.07
CA ASN A 7 0.83 -4.87 -12.40
C ASN A 7 0.66 -4.79 -10.89
N ALA A 8 1.54 -5.47 -10.15
CA ALA A 8 1.58 -5.43 -8.71
C ALA A 8 3.02 -5.45 -8.20
N LEU A 9 3.26 -4.81 -7.06
CA LEU A 9 4.52 -4.85 -6.32
C LEU A 9 4.31 -5.40 -4.92
N VAL A 10 5.37 -5.96 -4.34
CA VAL A 10 5.40 -6.40 -2.95
C VAL A 10 6.60 -5.75 -2.27
N PHE A 11 6.34 -5.01 -1.19
CA PHE A 11 7.37 -4.32 -0.41
C PHE A 11 7.45 -4.96 0.97
N ASN A 12 8.63 -5.41 1.38
CA ASN A 12 8.87 -5.68 2.79
C ASN A 12 9.35 -4.40 3.47
N VAL A 13 8.49 -3.78 4.29
CA VAL A 13 8.70 -2.45 4.85
C VAL A 13 8.35 -2.39 6.35
N PRO A 14 9.06 -3.14 7.22
CA PRO A 14 8.80 -3.08 8.68
C PRO A 14 8.87 -1.65 9.26
N ALA A 15 9.69 -0.79 8.65
CA ALA A 15 9.78 0.63 9.04
C ALA A 15 8.46 1.39 8.90
N PHE A 16 7.58 1.04 7.95
CA PHE A 16 6.26 1.68 7.83
C PHE A 16 5.33 1.22 8.96
N PHE A 17 5.38 -0.06 9.31
CA PHE A 17 4.59 -0.61 10.41
C PHE A 17 5.09 -0.15 11.80
N ALA A 18 6.33 0.33 11.89
CA ALA A 18 6.84 1.01 13.08
C ALA A 18 6.42 2.49 13.16
N ASP A 19 5.86 3.08 12.09
CA ASP A 19 5.42 4.47 12.06
C ASP A 19 4.04 4.62 12.76
N PRO A 20 3.93 5.42 13.83
CA PRO A 20 2.67 5.59 14.54
C PRO A 20 1.53 6.18 13.69
N ALA A 21 1.85 7.06 12.73
CA ALA A 21 0.85 7.66 11.85
C ALA A 21 0.31 6.61 10.86
N PHE A 22 1.18 5.72 10.38
CA PHE A 22 0.76 4.62 9.53
C PHE A 22 -0.10 3.62 10.29
N MET A 23 0.32 3.25 11.51
CA MET A 23 -0.47 2.35 12.37
C MET A 23 -1.83 2.96 12.72
N ALA A 24 -1.90 4.28 12.96
CA ALA A 24 -3.17 4.97 13.18
C ALA A 24 -4.07 4.92 11.94
N TRP A 25 -3.52 5.11 10.75
CA TRP A 25 -4.25 4.97 9.48
C TRP A 25 -4.72 3.53 9.25
N LEU A 26 -3.86 2.54 9.47
CA LEU A 26 -4.16 1.12 9.28
C LEU A 26 -5.29 0.65 10.22
N ASN A 27 -5.35 1.22 11.42
CA ASN A 27 -6.33 0.90 12.44
C ASN A 27 -7.61 1.76 12.42
N ASN A 28 -7.78 2.63 11.42
CA ASN A 28 -8.94 3.52 11.35
C ASN A 28 -10.25 2.79 10.96
N ASP A 29 -11.36 3.53 10.89
CA ASP A 29 -12.68 2.97 10.59
C ASP A 29 -12.91 2.60 9.12
N LEU A 30 -11.98 2.94 8.23
CA LEU A 30 -12.10 2.61 6.82
C LEU A 30 -11.58 1.18 6.57
N PRO A 31 -12.36 0.30 5.92
CA PRO A 31 -11.93 -1.05 5.57
C PRO A 31 -10.62 -1.03 4.77
N LYS A 32 -9.72 -1.96 5.09
CA LYS A 32 -8.46 -2.17 4.37
C LYS A 32 -8.38 -3.61 3.87
N PHE A 33 -7.67 -3.83 2.78
CA PHE A 33 -7.33 -5.17 2.35
C PHE A 33 -6.06 -5.62 3.09
N THR A 34 -6.24 -6.27 4.25
CA THR A 34 -5.16 -6.51 5.21
C THR A 34 -5.38 -7.80 6.01
N TRP A 35 -4.29 -8.45 6.43
CA TRP A 35 -4.27 -9.48 7.48
C TRP A 35 -3.95 -8.91 8.87
N HIS A 36 -3.64 -7.62 9.00
CA HIS A 36 -3.45 -6.97 10.28
C HIS A 36 -4.77 -6.93 11.07
N PRO A 37 -4.80 -7.41 12.33
CA PRO A 37 -5.99 -7.30 13.16
C PRO A 37 -6.21 -5.84 13.57
N LYS A 38 -7.33 -5.27 13.12
CA LYS A 38 -7.69 -3.89 13.48
C LYS A 38 -7.84 -3.73 15.00
N GLY A 39 -7.25 -2.68 15.54
CA GLY A 39 -7.19 -2.35 16.96
C GLY A 39 -5.85 -2.72 17.60
N ASP A 40 -5.01 -3.51 16.93
CA ASP A 40 -3.70 -3.89 17.46
C ASP A 40 -2.73 -2.71 17.34
N GLY A 41 -2.23 -2.24 18.49
CA GLY A 41 -1.30 -1.12 18.56
C GLY A 41 0.10 -1.41 18.02
N VAL A 42 0.40 -2.68 17.73
CA VAL A 42 1.68 -3.14 17.18
C VAL A 42 1.41 -4.16 16.08
N ALA A 43 2.07 -3.99 14.94
CA ALA A 43 2.00 -4.95 13.86
C ALA A 43 2.82 -6.21 14.21
N GLY A 44 2.20 -7.38 14.15
CA GLY A 44 2.92 -8.67 14.22
C GLY A 44 3.59 -9.05 12.89
N ASP A 45 4.37 -10.13 12.91
CA ASP A 45 5.27 -10.61 11.83
C ASP A 45 4.59 -11.05 10.53
N TYR A 46 3.24 -11.03 10.51
CA TYR A 46 2.44 -11.35 9.32
C TYR A 46 1.44 -10.24 8.98
N SER A 47 1.56 -9.08 9.64
CA SER A 47 0.76 -7.91 9.29
C SER A 47 1.15 -7.47 7.88
N ASP A 48 0.14 -7.19 7.07
CA ASP A 48 0.32 -6.64 5.75
C ASP A 48 -0.81 -5.67 5.42
N VAL A 49 -0.70 -4.97 4.29
CA VAL A 49 -1.84 -4.29 3.70
C VAL A 49 -1.61 -4.16 2.20
N VAL A 50 -2.65 -4.36 1.42
CA VAL A 50 -2.64 -4.10 -0.02
C VAL A 50 -3.28 -2.75 -0.28
N VAL A 51 -2.55 -1.89 -0.98
CA VAL A 51 -3.00 -0.56 -1.37
C VAL A 51 -3.12 -0.45 -2.88
N SER A 52 -4.00 0.42 -3.33
CA SER A 52 -4.30 0.65 -4.74
C SER A 52 -3.76 2.02 -5.19
N VAL A 53 -2.78 1.99 -6.10
CA VAL A 53 -2.12 3.17 -6.67
C VAL A 53 -2.66 3.44 -8.08
N ASP A 54 -3.02 4.68 -8.38
CA ASP A 54 -3.47 5.04 -9.72
C ASP A 54 -2.36 4.84 -10.76
N ALA A 55 -2.68 4.22 -11.90
CA ALA A 55 -1.69 3.83 -12.90
C ALA A 55 -1.06 5.02 -13.65
N SER A 56 -1.62 6.23 -13.55
CA SER A 56 -0.94 7.43 -14.05
C SER A 56 0.29 7.81 -13.21
N LEU A 57 0.35 7.30 -11.97
CA LEU A 57 1.38 7.64 -10.98
C LEU A 57 1.49 9.14 -10.74
N ALA A 58 0.37 9.87 -10.81
CA ALA A 58 0.29 11.30 -10.52
C ALA A 58 0.27 11.63 -9.01
N GLY A 59 0.19 10.62 -8.14
CA GLY A 59 0.06 10.78 -6.69
C GLY A 59 -1.32 10.39 -6.15
N GLU A 60 -2.24 9.96 -7.01
CA GLU A 60 -3.58 9.52 -6.64
C GLU A 60 -3.65 8.01 -6.40
N GLY A 61 -4.64 7.59 -5.61
CA GLY A 61 -4.91 6.19 -5.31
C GLY A 61 -6.04 6.06 -4.29
N ALA A 62 -6.62 4.86 -4.17
CA ALA A 62 -7.74 4.64 -3.25
C ALA A 62 -7.33 4.81 -1.77
N ASP A 63 -6.05 4.58 -1.48
CA ASP A 63 -5.45 4.59 -0.15
C ASP A 63 -4.49 5.78 0.05
N SER A 64 -4.64 6.82 -0.77
CA SER A 64 -3.79 8.04 -0.72
C SER A 64 -4.06 8.93 0.50
N ASP A 65 -5.05 8.59 1.34
CA ASP A 65 -5.36 9.23 2.61
C ASP A 65 -4.40 8.85 3.76
N MET A 66 -3.47 7.92 3.50
CA MET A 66 -2.41 7.53 4.43
C MET A 66 -1.35 8.62 4.59
N PRO A 67 -0.40 8.48 5.54
CA PRO A 67 0.65 9.48 5.73
C PRO A 67 1.43 9.78 4.43
N GLU A 68 1.51 11.07 4.08
CA GLU A 68 2.04 11.56 2.80
C GLU A 68 3.45 11.04 2.50
N HIS A 69 4.32 10.99 3.53
CA HIS A 69 5.70 10.53 3.37
C HIS A 69 5.81 9.05 3.03
N ILE A 70 4.86 8.22 3.45
CA ILE A 70 4.79 6.80 3.09
C ILE A 70 4.17 6.65 1.71
N TRP A 71 3.06 7.35 1.45
CA TRP A 71 2.39 7.31 0.16
C TRP A 71 3.33 7.70 -0.98
N ARG A 72 4.12 8.78 -0.79
CA ARG A 72 5.10 9.23 -1.79
C ARG A 72 6.15 8.16 -2.10
N GLN A 73 6.66 7.46 -1.08
CA GLN A 73 7.62 6.37 -1.29
C GLN A 73 7.02 5.22 -2.10
N ILE A 74 5.74 4.90 -1.88
CA ILE A 74 5.04 3.87 -2.63
C ILE A 74 4.90 4.27 -4.11
N VAL A 75 4.42 5.48 -4.38
CA VAL A 75 4.27 6.00 -5.74
C VAL A 75 5.61 6.09 -6.45
N ASP A 76 6.66 6.56 -5.78
CA ASP A 76 8.02 6.65 -6.34
C ASP A 76 8.57 5.27 -6.70
N ALA A 77 8.38 4.26 -5.86
CA ALA A 77 8.76 2.88 -6.17
C ALA A 77 7.97 2.30 -7.35
N CYS A 78 6.68 2.61 -7.47
CA CYS A 78 5.89 2.25 -8.66
C CYS A 78 6.42 2.94 -9.93
N ARG A 79 6.84 4.21 -9.85
CA ARG A 79 7.45 4.94 -10.98
C ARG A 79 8.76 4.29 -11.40
N GLU A 80 9.59 3.91 -10.45
CA GLU A 80 10.91 3.30 -10.70
C GLU A 80 10.79 1.90 -11.31
N HIS A 81 9.90 1.05 -10.79
CA HIS A 81 9.88 -0.37 -11.15
C HIS A 81 8.85 -0.75 -12.21
N ILE A 82 7.80 0.04 -12.40
CA ILE A 82 6.73 -0.25 -13.37
C ILE A 82 6.64 0.85 -14.42
N GLY A 83 6.69 2.12 -13.99
CA GLY A 83 6.41 3.28 -14.83
C GLY A 83 4.90 3.55 -15.00
N PRO A 84 4.52 4.75 -15.49
CA PRO A 84 3.13 5.12 -15.64
C PRO A 84 2.49 4.43 -16.86
N SER A 85 1.19 4.13 -16.77
CA SER A 85 0.42 3.56 -17.87
C SER A 85 -0.97 4.19 -17.98
N ALA A 86 -1.16 4.99 -19.03
CA ALA A 86 -2.46 5.58 -19.33
C ALA A 86 -3.49 4.49 -19.66
N ASN A 87 -4.66 4.54 -19.03
CA ASN A 87 -5.79 3.59 -19.19
C ASN A 87 -5.54 2.16 -18.67
N SER A 88 -4.57 1.97 -17.77
CA SER A 88 -4.44 0.70 -17.04
C SER A 88 -5.27 0.68 -15.77
N ALA A 89 -5.64 -0.52 -15.32
CA ALA A 89 -6.18 -0.70 -13.99
C ALA A 89 -5.17 -0.25 -12.93
N PRO A 90 -5.62 0.18 -11.74
CA PRO A 90 -4.72 0.54 -10.64
C PRO A 90 -3.71 -0.56 -10.33
N TYR A 91 -2.52 -0.14 -9.88
CA TYR A 91 -1.50 -1.06 -9.42
C TYR A 91 -1.78 -1.47 -7.98
N MET A 92 -1.63 -2.75 -7.70
CA MET A 92 -1.77 -3.28 -6.35
C MET A 92 -0.39 -3.35 -5.71
N VAL A 93 -0.22 -2.73 -4.55
CA VAL A 93 1.04 -2.80 -3.80
C VAL A 93 0.78 -3.45 -2.46
N ARG A 94 1.42 -4.60 -2.22
CA ARG A 94 1.35 -5.28 -0.92
C ARG A 94 2.51 -4.85 -0.05
N LEU A 95 2.23 -4.21 1.07
CA LEU A 95 3.18 -3.85 2.10
C LEU A 95 3.19 -4.94 3.16
N THR A 96 4.36 -5.50 3.50
CA THR A 96 4.48 -6.58 4.48
C THR A 96 5.38 -6.18 5.64
N ASN A 97 5.07 -6.69 6.83
CA ASN A 97 5.88 -6.60 8.04
C ASN A 97 6.55 -7.94 8.35
N LEU A 98 7.47 -8.40 7.48
CA LEU A 98 8.22 -9.64 7.71
C LEU A 98 9.54 -9.29 8.39
N GLU A 99 9.85 -9.96 9.51
CA GLU A 99 11.22 -9.99 10.04
C GLU A 99 12.13 -10.70 9.03
N GLY A 100 13.26 -10.07 8.71
CA GLY A 100 14.23 -10.57 7.72
C GLY A 100 15.18 -11.63 8.27
#